data_AF-A0A8S0Q3C4-F1
#
_entry.id   AF-A0A8S0Q3C4-F1
#
_cell.length_a   1.000
_cell.length_b   1.000
_cell.length_c   1.000
_cell.angle_alpha   90.00
_cell.angle_beta   90.00
_cell.angle_gamma   90.00
#
_symmetry.space_group_name_H-M   'P 1'
#
loop_
_entity.id
_entity.type
_entity.pdbx_description
1 polymer ?
#
loop_
_entity_poly.entity_id
_entity_poly.type
_entity_poly.pdbx_seq_one_letter_code
_entity_poly.pdbx_strand_id
1 'polypeptide(L)'
;MNVSMEYSGESRRLELAKSSAFYRRIYSEVEEIGWERLLKLQDDLTSLSFRLMDKKGRAHILEITLDKTYPKCPPAVSADVPYNFNLEWPRNSSLRDVVRQFQEHMDKLQDFWSTLDDIDRSLWVTNPKQPDLATSYRQINIGNDCYIMLSINASDPRALPECRFMGAYPKVNLLREIWRRRCKLWTKDKPFPINLACVLGIQLPQAQPVQKNEEQIECGICYAQNLPLDDELGTKSGSETDYKCENANCNRAFHSICLGDWLRSITTTRKYVMLF
;
A
#
# COMPACT_ATOMS: atom_id res chain seq x y z
N MET A 1 -60.09 -1.87 3.96
CA MET A 1 -58.72 -1.39 4.23
C MET A 1 -57.94 -2.55 4.87
N ASN A 2 -57.26 -3.39 4.09
CA ASN A 2 -56.31 -4.37 4.66
C ASN A 2 -55.27 -4.94 3.68
N VAL A 3 -55.22 -4.45 2.43
CA VAL A 3 -54.27 -4.95 1.42
C VAL A 3 -52.89 -4.26 1.54
N SER A 4 -52.82 -3.08 2.17
CA SER A 4 -51.60 -2.27 2.27
C SER A 4 -50.64 -2.71 3.38
N MET A 5 -51.12 -3.46 4.38
CA MET A 5 -50.35 -3.83 5.57
C MET A 5 -49.63 -5.18 5.41
N GLU A 6 -50.22 -6.13 4.68
CA GLU A 6 -49.59 -7.42 4.33
C GLU A 6 -48.44 -7.25 3.32
N TYR A 7 -48.59 -6.35 2.34
CA TYR A 7 -47.56 -6.07 1.33
C TYR A 7 -46.25 -5.49 1.93
N SER A 8 -46.38 -4.75 3.02
CA SER A 8 -45.24 -4.17 3.77
C SER A 8 -44.47 -5.21 4.59
N GLY A 9 -45.19 -6.17 5.19
CA GLY A 9 -44.58 -7.24 6.00
C GLY A 9 -43.83 -8.27 5.14
N GLU A 10 -44.36 -8.60 3.96
CA GLU A 10 -43.74 -9.56 3.04
C GLU A 10 -42.50 -8.98 2.35
N SER A 11 -42.53 -7.71 1.96
CA SER A 11 -41.36 -6.99 1.45
C SER A 11 -40.22 -6.94 2.48
N ARG A 12 -40.54 -6.64 3.75
CA ARG A 12 -39.56 -6.60 4.84
C ARG A 12 -38.96 -7.98 5.14
N ARG A 13 -39.75 -9.05 5.11
CA ARG A 13 -39.26 -10.43 5.25
C ARG A 13 -38.33 -10.82 4.11
N LEU A 14 -38.68 -10.45 2.88
CA LEU A 14 -37.86 -10.70 1.70
C LEU A 14 -36.52 -9.94 1.77
N GLU A 15 -36.51 -8.69 2.24
CA GLU A 15 -35.29 -7.91 2.46
C GLU A 15 -34.39 -8.53 3.52
N LEU A 16 -34.95 -8.95 4.66
CA LEU A 16 -34.20 -9.63 5.71
C LEU A 16 -33.62 -10.97 5.25
N ALA A 17 -34.38 -11.74 4.46
CA ALA A 17 -33.90 -13.00 3.88
C ALA A 17 -32.79 -12.78 2.85
N LYS A 18 -32.92 -11.77 1.98
CA LYS A 18 -31.87 -11.37 1.01
C LYS A 18 -30.61 -10.90 1.73
N SER A 19 -30.76 -10.11 2.79
CA SER A 19 -29.66 -9.71 3.66
C SER A 19 -29.01 -10.94 4.29
N SER A 20 -29.76 -11.86 4.89
CA SER A 20 -29.17 -13.06 5.49
C SER A 20 -28.43 -13.93 4.47
N ALA A 21 -28.92 -14.04 3.23
CA ALA A 21 -28.24 -14.80 2.18
C ALA A 21 -26.95 -14.10 1.70
N PHE A 22 -26.98 -12.77 1.56
CA PHE A 22 -25.80 -11.97 1.24
C PHE A 22 -24.70 -12.17 2.29
N TYR A 23 -25.03 -12.02 3.57
CA TYR A 23 -24.06 -12.11 4.66
C TYR A 23 -23.42 -13.49 4.69
N ARG A 24 -24.24 -14.57 4.67
CA ARG A 24 -23.73 -15.95 4.64
C ARG A 24 -22.78 -16.20 3.47
N ARG A 25 -23.10 -15.62 2.31
CA ARG A 25 -22.24 -15.74 1.13
C ARG A 25 -20.89 -15.07 1.36
N ILE A 26 -20.87 -13.82 1.85
CA ILE A 26 -19.61 -13.12 2.11
C ILE A 26 -18.77 -13.86 3.15
N TYR A 27 -19.36 -14.31 4.26
CA TYR A 27 -18.65 -15.13 5.26
C TYR A 27 -18.06 -16.41 4.67
N SER A 28 -18.82 -17.13 3.83
CA SER A 28 -18.34 -18.34 3.15
C SER A 28 -17.19 -18.05 2.19
N GLU A 29 -17.27 -16.96 1.41
CA GLU A 29 -16.22 -16.60 0.46
C GLU A 29 -14.95 -16.10 1.16
N VAL A 30 -15.08 -15.42 2.30
CA VAL A 30 -13.95 -15.03 3.15
C VAL A 30 -13.27 -16.27 3.75
N GLU A 31 -14.05 -17.24 4.25
CA GLU A 31 -13.53 -18.53 4.75
C GLU A 31 -12.72 -19.26 3.67
N GLU A 32 -13.23 -19.29 2.43
CA GLU A 32 -12.53 -19.91 1.30
C GLU A 32 -11.22 -19.22 0.92
N ILE A 33 -11.13 -17.90 1.12
CA ILE A 33 -9.91 -17.12 0.87
C ILE A 33 -8.91 -17.29 2.03
N GLY A 34 -9.42 -17.40 3.26
CA GLY A 34 -8.64 -17.48 4.50
C GLY A 34 -8.81 -16.23 5.36
N TRP A 35 -9.27 -16.42 6.60
CA TRP A 35 -9.42 -15.35 7.59
C TRP A 35 -8.10 -14.68 7.96
N GLU A 36 -6.99 -15.41 7.89
CA GLU A 36 -5.65 -14.91 8.17
C GLU A 36 -5.19 -13.82 7.19
N ARG A 37 -5.82 -13.75 6.02
CA ARG A 37 -5.53 -12.73 4.99
C ARG A 37 -6.41 -11.51 5.13
N LEU A 38 -7.49 -11.58 5.90
CA LEU A 38 -8.45 -10.49 6.04
C LEU A 38 -7.91 -9.42 7.01
N LEU A 39 -7.76 -8.19 6.51
CA LEU A 39 -7.33 -7.05 7.34
C LEU A 39 -8.50 -6.28 7.92
N LYS A 40 -9.57 -6.13 7.14
CA LYS A 40 -10.73 -5.33 7.49
C LYS A 40 -11.98 -5.94 6.88
N LEU A 41 -13.05 -5.92 7.65
CA LEU A 41 -14.41 -6.24 7.23
C LEU A 41 -15.33 -5.26 7.96
N GLN A 42 -16.06 -4.43 7.22
CA GLN A 42 -17.03 -3.51 7.82
C GLN A 42 -18.29 -4.24 8.27
N ASP A 43 -18.98 -3.69 9.28
CA ASP A 43 -20.18 -4.30 9.88
C ASP A 43 -21.31 -4.56 8.87
N ASP A 44 -21.43 -3.70 7.85
CA ASP A 44 -22.42 -3.85 6.77
C ASP A 44 -21.98 -4.81 5.65
N LEU A 45 -20.76 -5.35 5.75
CA LEU A 45 -20.10 -6.23 4.79
C LEU A 45 -19.99 -5.64 3.37
N THR A 46 -20.06 -4.32 3.23
CA THR A 46 -19.92 -3.65 1.93
C THR A 46 -18.47 -3.30 1.59
N SER A 47 -17.58 -3.29 2.59
CA SER A 47 -16.16 -3.05 2.37
C SER A 47 -15.32 -4.05 3.13
N LEU A 48 -14.34 -4.61 2.44
CA LEU A 48 -13.37 -5.54 2.99
C LEU A 48 -12.01 -5.33 2.35
N SER A 49 -10.95 -5.74 3.04
CA SER A 49 -9.60 -5.68 2.49
C SER A 49 -8.78 -6.91 2.85
N PHE A 50 -8.01 -7.41 1.89
CA PHE A 50 -7.12 -8.56 2.07
C PHE A 50 -5.66 -8.15 1.98
N ARG A 51 -4.82 -8.72 2.85
CA ARG A 51 -3.36 -8.70 2.75
C ARG A 51 -2.89 -9.88 1.91
N LEU A 52 -2.14 -9.60 0.86
CA LEU A 52 -1.60 -10.61 -0.05
C LEU A 52 -0.09 -10.41 -0.17
N MET A 53 0.65 -11.51 -0.22
CA MET A 53 2.10 -11.49 -0.35
C MET A 53 2.49 -11.83 -1.78
N ASP A 54 3.39 -11.07 -2.38
CA ASP A 54 3.97 -11.42 -3.67
C ASP A 54 5.14 -12.40 -3.55
N LYS A 55 5.71 -12.81 -4.70
CA LYS A 55 6.82 -13.76 -4.77
C LYS A 55 8.13 -13.27 -4.11
N LYS A 56 8.24 -11.97 -3.84
CA LYS A 56 9.39 -11.35 -3.17
C LYS A 56 9.11 -11.06 -1.69
N GLY A 57 7.94 -11.44 -1.19
CA GLY A 57 7.55 -11.20 0.20
C GLY A 57 7.12 -9.76 0.47
N ARG A 58 6.77 -8.98 -0.55
CA ARG A 58 6.14 -7.67 -0.37
C ARG A 58 4.65 -7.87 -0.06
N ALA A 59 4.16 -7.13 0.93
CA ALA A 59 2.74 -7.12 1.27
C ALA A 59 1.99 -6.11 0.40
N HIS A 60 0.85 -6.54 -0.13
CA HIS A 60 -0.08 -5.75 -0.93
C HIS A 60 -1.44 -5.78 -0.25
N ILE A 61 -2.12 -4.63 -0.22
CA ILE A 61 -3.47 -4.52 0.32
C ILE A 61 -4.45 -4.41 -0.85
N LEU A 62 -5.36 -5.36 -0.93
CA LEU A 62 -6.45 -5.40 -1.90
C LEU A 62 -7.73 -4.94 -1.22
N GLU A 63 -8.22 -3.77 -1.58
CA GLU A 63 -9.48 -3.22 -1.09
C GLU A 63 -10.63 -3.58 -2.04
N ILE A 64 -11.74 -4.05 -1.49
CA ILE A 64 -12.91 -4.49 -2.24
C ILE A 64 -14.14 -3.80 -1.66
N THR A 65 -14.94 -3.19 -2.54
CA THR A 65 -16.24 -2.61 -2.19
C THR A 65 -17.34 -3.36 -2.94
N LEU A 66 -18.30 -3.85 -2.18
CA LEU A 66 -19.46 -4.61 -2.60
C LEU A 66 -20.70 -3.73 -2.56
N ASP A 67 -21.52 -3.82 -3.60
CA ASP A 67 -22.86 -3.22 -3.59
C ASP A 67 -23.94 -4.31 -3.51
N LYS A 68 -25.21 -3.87 -3.47
CA LYS A 68 -26.39 -4.75 -3.36
C LYS A 68 -26.59 -5.66 -4.58
N THR A 69 -25.87 -5.43 -5.67
CA THR A 69 -25.96 -6.22 -6.91
C THR A 69 -24.98 -7.39 -6.92
N TYR A 70 -23.99 -7.42 -6.00
CA TYR A 70 -23.10 -8.55 -5.83
C TYR A 70 -23.86 -9.86 -5.55
N PRO A 71 -23.45 -11.02 -6.14
CA PRO A 71 -22.34 -11.24 -7.08
C PRO A 71 -22.73 -11.08 -8.56
N LYS A 72 -23.93 -10.56 -8.87
CA LYS A 72 -24.39 -10.45 -10.26
C LYS A 72 -23.55 -9.45 -11.07
N CYS A 73 -23.06 -8.42 -10.40
CA CYS A 73 -22.09 -7.47 -10.95
C CYS A 73 -20.77 -7.57 -10.20
N PRO A 74 -19.64 -7.22 -10.85
CA PRO A 74 -18.33 -7.21 -10.21
C PRO A 74 -18.27 -6.21 -9.05
N PRO A 75 -17.50 -6.50 -7.99
CA PRO A 75 -17.16 -5.50 -7.00
C PRO A 75 -16.24 -4.42 -7.57
N ALA A 76 -16.19 -3.27 -6.89
CA ALA A 76 -15.14 -2.29 -7.11
C ALA A 76 -13.87 -2.72 -6.35
N VAL A 77 -12.71 -2.54 -6.97
CA VAL A 77 -11.42 -3.01 -6.45
C VAL A 77 -10.39 -1.90 -6.53
N SER A 78 -9.58 -1.76 -5.49
CA SER A 78 -8.43 -0.83 -5.43
C SER A 78 -7.25 -1.48 -4.73
N ALA A 79 -6.04 -1.06 -5.10
CA ALA A 79 -4.79 -1.45 -4.47
C ALA A 79 -3.70 -0.44 -4.84
N ASP A 80 -2.61 -0.41 -4.06
CA ASP A 80 -1.42 0.40 -4.34
C ASP A 80 -0.59 -0.21 -5.49
N VAL A 81 -1.12 -0.12 -6.70
CA VAL A 81 -0.49 -0.61 -7.94
C VAL A 81 -0.38 0.52 -8.97
N PRO A 82 0.65 0.51 -9.85
CA PRO A 82 0.86 1.59 -10.81
C PRO A 82 -0.28 1.74 -11.82
N TYR A 83 -1.07 0.68 -12.02
CA TYR A 83 -2.32 0.69 -12.75
C TYR A 83 -3.21 -0.48 -12.30
N ASN A 84 -4.51 -0.27 -12.32
CA ASN A 84 -5.49 -1.29 -11.97
C ASN A 84 -5.59 -2.37 -13.06
N PHE A 85 -5.88 -3.59 -12.64
CA PHE A 85 -6.21 -4.67 -13.57
C PHE A 85 -7.69 -4.58 -13.99
N ASN A 86 -7.98 -5.12 -15.18
CA ASN A 86 -9.36 -5.27 -15.63
C ASN A 86 -9.92 -6.54 -15.00
N LEU A 87 -10.81 -6.40 -14.01
CA LEU A 87 -11.46 -7.53 -13.36
C LEU A 87 -12.42 -8.22 -14.33
N GLU A 88 -12.11 -9.46 -14.70
CA GLU A 88 -13.02 -10.33 -15.43
C GLU A 88 -14.06 -10.91 -14.47
N TRP A 89 -15.34 -10.81 -14.84
CA TRP A 89 -16.45 -11.24 -13.97
C TRP A 89 -17.48 -12.13 -14.68
N PRO A 90 -17.13 -13.39 -15.01
CA PRO A 90 -18.09 -14.38 -15.51
C PRO A 90 -19.22 -14.68 -14.53
N ARG A 91 -20.27 -15.36 -15.01
CA ARG A 91 -21.35 -15.85 -14.14
C ARG A 91 -20.77 -16.79 -13.08
N ASN A 92 -21.25 -16.64 -11.84
CA ASN A 92 -20.81 -17.39 -10.66
C ASN A 92 -19.42 -17.04 -10.11
N SER A 93 -18.85 -15.90 -10.52
CA SER A 93 -17.63 -15.36 -9.90
C SER A 93 -17.86 -15.03 -8.42
N SER A 94 -16.77 -14.99 -7.67
CA SER A 94 -16.71 -14.79 -6.23
C SER A 94 -15.53 -13.89 -5.83
N LEU A 95 -15.42 -13.52 -4.55
CA LEU A 95 -14.25 -12.80 -4.03
C LEU A 95 -12.94 -13.57 -4.27
N ARG A 96 -13.00 -14.91 -4.30
CA ARG A 96 -11.83 -15.76 -4.61
C ARG A 96 -11.29 -15.49 -6.01
N ASP A 97 -12.16 -15.22 -6.99
CA ASP A 97 -11.75 -14.87 -8.34
C ASP A 97 -11.08 -13.49 -8.40
N VAL A 98 -11.52 -12.54 -7.57
CA VAL A 98 -10.85 -11.23 -7.42
C VAL A 98 -9.43 -11.42 -6.90
N VAL A 99 -9.27 -12.18 -5.82
CA VAL A 99 -7.97 -12.45 -5.20
C VAL A 99 -7.04 -13.16 -6.19
N ARG A 100 -7.53 -14.17 -6.92
CA ARG A 100 -6.75 -14.86 -7.97
C ARG A 100 -6.26 -13.90 -9.05
N GLN A 101 -7.17 -13.12 -9.64
CA GLN A 101 -6.80 -12.18 -10.71
C GLN A 101 -5.85 -11.09 -10.23
N PHE A 102 -5.99 -10.63 -8.99
CA PHE A 102 -5.04 -9.69 -8.40
C PHE A 102 -3.66 -10.33 -8.18
N GLN A 103 -3.58 -11.59 -7.77
CA GLN A 103 -2.31 -12.33 -7.69
C GLN A 103 -1.61 -12.45 -9.05
N GLU A 104 -2.37 -12.76 -10.10
CA GLU A 104 -1.85 -12.77 -11.47
C GLU A 104 -1.38 -11.39 -11.94
N HIS A 105 -2.04 -10.32 -11.49
CA HIS A 105 -1.63 -8.95 -11.75
C HIS A 105 -0.33 -8.59 -11.02
N MET A 106 -0.20 -8.95 -9.74
CA MET A 106 1.04 -8.79 -8.97
C MET A 106 2.21 -9.53 -9.61
N ASP A 107 1.95 -10.70 -10.21
CA ASP A 107 2.95 -11.47 -10.94
C ASP A 107 3.50 -10.73 -12.16
N LYS A 108 2.63 -10.00 -12.90
CA LYS A 108 3.04 -9.18 -14.05
C LYS A 108 3.86 -7.95 -13.63
N LEU A 109 3.64 -7.43 -12.43
CA LEU A 109 4.29 -6.23 -11.89
C LEU A 109 5.62 -6.53 -11.17
N GLN A 110 6.04 -7.79 -11.07
CA GLN A 110 7.27 -8.15 -10.34
C GLN A 110 8.52 -7.45 -10.87
N ASP A 111 8.67 -7.33 -12.19
CA ASP A 111 9.81 -6.65 -12.80
C ASP A 111 9.79 -5.14 -12.53
N PHE A 112 8.61 -4.54 -12.42
CA PHE A 112 8.45 -3.12 -12.11
C PHE A 112 8.97 -2.81 -10.71
N TRP A 113 8.43 -3.49 -9.70
CA TRP A 113 8.88 -3.27 -8.32
C TRP A 113 10.35 -3.67 -8.13
N SER A 114 10.82 -4.75 -8.76
CA SER A 114 12.24 -5.13 -8.69
C SER A 114 13.17 -4.08 -9.31
N THR A 115 12.72 -3.38 -10.35
CA THR A 115 13.48 -2.27 -10.96
C THR A 115 13.51 -1.06 -10.04
N LEU A 116 12.39 -0.72 -9.41
CA LEU A 116 12.34 0.35 -8.41
C LEU A 116 13.21 0.04 -7.19
N ASP A 117 13.17 -1.19 -6.68
CA ASP A 117 14.03 -1.64 -5.57
C ASP A 117 15.52 -1.52 -5.92
N ASP A 118 15.90 -1.76 -7.17
CA ASP A 118 17.28 -1.58 -7.64
C ASP A 118 17.69 -0.11 -7.73
N ILE A 119 16.78 0.75 -8.22
CA ILE A 119 16.98 2.21 -8.24
C ILE A 119 17.15 2.74 -6.82
N ASP A 120 16.22 2.40 -5.93
CA ASP A 120 16.16 2.91 -4.55
C ASP A 120 17.37 2.46 -3.72
N ARG A 121 17.87 1.24 -3.97
CA ARG A 121 19.09 0.73 -3.33
C ARG A 121 20.37 1.36 -3.87
N SER A 122 20.43 1.62 -5.18
CA SER A 122 21.71 1.89 -5.85
C SER A 122 21.97 3.38 -6.12
N LEU A 123 20.91 4.20 -6.16
CA LEU A 123 20.99 5.61 -6.55
C LEU A 123 20.56 6.52 -5.39
N TRP A 124 21.07 7.75 -5.38
CA TRP A 124 20.60 8.76 -4.43
C TRP A 124 19.23 9.30 -4.82
N VAL A 125 18.18 8.56 -4.44
CA VAL A 125 16.79 8.98 -4.57
C VAL A 125 16.46 10.03 -3.50
N THR A 126 15.87 11.13 -3.94
CA THR A 126 15.51 12.29 -3.11
C THR A 126 13.99 12.47 -2.98
N ASN A 127 13.22 11.93 -3.94
CA ASN A 127 11.77 11.96 -3.90
C ASN A 127 11.18 10.77 -4.72
N PRO A 128 10.11 10.11 -4.25
CA PRO A 128 9.53 10.21 -2.90
C PRO A 128 10.49 9.73 -1.80
N LYS A 129 10.35 10.25 -0.58
CA LYS A 129 11.12 9.77 0.59
C LYS A 129 10.68 8.37 1.04
N GLN A 130 9.38 8.10 0.91
CA GLN A 130 8.74 6.82 1.21
C GLN A 130 7.80 6.50 0.04
N PRO A 131 8.29 5.83 -1.02
CA PRO A 131 7.44 5.43 -2.13
C PRO A 131 6.42 4.38 -1.68
N ASP A 132 5.16 4.57 -2.08
CA ASP A 132 4.20 3.47 -2.14
C ASP A 132 4.49 2.56 -3.36
N LEU A 133 3.76 1.45 -3.46
CA LEU A 133 3.91 0.46 -4.51
C LEU A 133 3.31 0.90 -5.86
N ALA A 134 2.53 1.98 -5.89
CA ALA A 134 1.97 2.58 -7.10
C ALA A 134 2.91 3.62 -7.73
N THR A 135 3.79 4.22 -6.93
CA THR A 135 4.62 5.36 -7.33
C THR A 135 5.67 4.96 -8.35
N SER A 136 5.44 5.38 -9.60
CA SER A 136 6.24 5.03 -10.77
C SER A 136 7.36 6.01 -11.11
N TYR A 137 7.57 7.06 -10.31
CA TYR A 137 8.64 8.03 -10.56
C TYR A 137 9.71 8.00 -9.47
N ARG A 138 10.93 8.42 -9.82
CA ARG A 138 12.03 8.65 -8.89
C ARG A 138 12.79 9.92 -9.25
N GLN A 139 13.01 10.79 -8.28
CA GLN A 139 13.89 11.95 -8.41
C GLN A 139 15.27 11.59 -7.85
N ILE A 140 16.27 11.56 -8.72
CA ILE A 140 17.63 11.13 -8.40
C ILE A 140 18.56 12.35 -8.40
N ASN A 141 19.40 12.45 -7.37
CA ASN A 141 20.49 13.42 -7.34
C ASN A 141 21.60 12.96 -8.31
N ILE A 142 21.97 13.84 -9.25
CA ILE A 142 23.00 13.57 -10.26
C ILE A 142 24.27 14.43 -10.05
N GLY A 143 24.39 15.07 -8.89
CA GLY A 143 25.52 15.92 -8.49
C GLY A 143 25.41 17.35 -9.00
N ASN A 144 26.31 18.22 -8.52
CA ASN A 144 26.41 19.63 -8.92
C ASN A 144 25.09 20.43 -8.82
N ASP A 145 24.30 20.17 -7.78
CA ASP A 145 22.97 20.77 -7.56
C ASP A 145 21.99 20.53 -8.73
N CYS A 146 22.11 19.36 -9.36
CA CYS A 146 21.21 18.92 -10.42
C CYS A 146 20.53 17.60 -10.04
N TYR A 147 19.28 17.48 -10.49
CA TYR A 147 18.42 16.33 -10.25
C TYR A 147 17.80 15.88 -11.57
N ILE A 148 17.51 14.59 -11.65
CA ILE A 148 16.74 14.01 -12.74
C ILE A 148 15.52 13.31 -12.16
N MET A 149 14.33 13.70 -12.62
CA MET A 149 13.10 12.98 -12.33
C MET A 149 12.84 12.02 -13.47
N LEU A 150 12.79 10.72 -13.15
CA LEU A 150 12.53 9.63 -14.09
C LEU A 150 11.12 9.10 -13.86
N SER A 151 10.38 8.90 -14.95
CA SER A 151 9.10 8.16 -14.95
C SER A 151 9.36 6.76 -15.50
N ILE A 152 9.11 5.74 -14.67
CA ILE A 152 9.37 4.33 -14.97
C ILE A 152 8.07 3.70 -15.48
N ASN A 153 8.10 3.16 -16.69
CA ASN A 153 6.95 2.49 -17.25
C ASN A 153 6.70 1.15 -16.54
N ALA A 154 5.54 0.98 -15.91
CA ALA A 154 5.22 -0.24 -15.18
C ALA A 154 5.10 -1.50 -16.06
N SER A 155 4.72 -1.37 -17.33
CA SER A 155 4.64 -2.51 -18.25
C SER A 155 5.99 -2.84 -18.92
N ASP A 156 6.96 -1.92 -18.86
CA ASP A 156 8.28 -2.09 -19.46
C ASP A 156 9.36 -1.32 -18.66
N PRO A 157 9.61 -1.74 -17.41
CA PRO A 157 10.36 -0.94 -16.43
C PRO A 157 11.84 -0.76 -16.75
N ARG A 158 12.39 -1.60 -17.64
CA ARG A 158 13.79 -1.50 -18.10
C ARG A 158 13.95 -0.68 -19.38
N ALA A 159 12.86 -0.19 -19.98
CA ALA A 159 12.92 0.71 -21.13
C ALA A 159 13.57 2.06 -20.78
N LEU A 160 13.92 2.83 -21.81
CA LEU A 160 14.40 4.20 -21.62
C LEU A 160 13.30 5.02 -20.93
N PRO A 161 13.53 5.56 -19.72
CA PRO A 161 12.50 6.31 -19.00
C PRO A 161 12.30 7.69 -19.60
N GLU A 162 11.09 8.23 -19.46
CA GLU A 162 10.87 9.66 -19.62
C GLU A 162 11.60 10.41 -18.50
N CYS A 163 12.22 11.54 -18.82
CA CYS A 163 13.02 12.27 -17.84
C CYS A 163 12.78 13.78 -17.87
N ARG A 164 12.91 14.40 -16.69
CA ARG A 164 12.94 15.85 -16.51
C ARG A 164 14.13 16.24 -15.65
N PHE A 165 15.01 17.05 -16.22
CA PHE A 165 16.15 17.62 -15.50
C PHE A 165 15.75 18.88 -14.72
N MET A 166 16.32 19.03 -13.53
CA MET A 166 16.12 20.15 -12.60
C MET A 166 17.49 20.65 -12.10
N GLY A 167 17.63 21.97 -11.92
CA GLY A 167 18.89 22.61 -11.53
C GLY A 167 19.12 23.93 -12.26
N ALA A 168 20.31 24.51 -12.11
CA ALA A 168 20.67 25.76 -12.79
C ALA A 168 20.64 25.62 -14.32
N TYR A 169 20.11 26.64 -15.01
CA TYR A 169 19.79 26.58 -16.45
C TYR A 169 20.94 26.14 -17.36
N PRO A 170 22.19 26.65 -17.24
CA PRO A 170 23.30 26.22 -18.10
C PRO A 170 23.62 24.74 -17.95
N LYS A 171 23.57 24.20 -16.71
CA LYS A 171 23.85 22.79 -16.41
C LYS A 171 22.75 21.89 -16.97
N VAL A 172 21.49 22.27 -16.76
CA VAL A 172 20.33 21.50 -17.24
C VAL A 172 20.30 21.39 -18.77
N ASN A 173 20.62 22.47 -19.49
CA ASN A 173 20.64 22.42 -20.95
C ASN A 173 21.73 21.49 -21.48
N LEU A 174 22.93 21.52 -20.90
CA LEU A 174 24.01 20.59 -21.24
C LEU A 174 23.57 19.14 -21.03
N LEU A 175 22.94 18.83 -19.88
CA LEU A 175 22.44 17.49 -19.57
C LEU A 175 21.37 17.02 -20.56
N ARG A 176 20.46 17.90 -20.98
CA ARG A 176 19.44 17.59 -22.01
C ARG A 176 20.09 17.28 -23.36
N GLU A 177 21.11 18.02 -23.76
CA GLU A 177 21.85 17.75 -25.00
C GLU A 177 22.59 16.41 -24.94
N ILE A 178 23.25 16.12 -23.82
CA ILE A 178 23.91 14.84 -23.56
C ILE A 178 22.90 13.70 -23.66
N TRP A 179 21.77 13.80 -22.93
CA TRP A 179 20.70 12.80 -22.95
C TRP A 179 20.19 12.56 -24.37
N ARG A 180 19.84 13.63 -25.11
CA ARG A 180 19.34 13.52 -26.49
C ARG A 180 20.33 12.82 -27.43
N ARG A 181 21.65 13.02 -27.25
CA ARG A 181 22.68 12.41 -28.10
C ARG A 181 22.97 10.96 -27.70
N ARG A 182 22.85 10.62 -26.41
CA ARG A 182 23.34 9.37 -25.81
C ARG A 182 22.24 8.43 -25.35
N CYS A 183 20.96 8.81 -25.36
CA CYS A 183 19.85 7.95 -24.90
C CYS A 183 19.79 6.60 -25.63
N LYS A 184 20.24 6.54 -26.89
CA LYS A 184 20.40 5.30 -27.66
C LYS A 184 21.41 4.29 -27.09
N LEU A 185 22.22 4.69 -26.12
CA LEU A 185 23.13 3.78 -25.39
C LEU A 185 22.39 3.01 -24.29
N TRP A 186 21.15 3.37 -23.98
CA TRP A 186 20.30 2.66 -23.02
C TRP A 186 19.90 1.31 -23.58
N THR A 187 20.16 0.24 -22.83
CA THR A 187 19.82 -1.13 -23.23
C THR A 187 19.17 -1.88 -22.06
N LYS A 188 18.12 -2.66 -22.33
CA LYS A 188 17.37 -3.38 -21.28
C LYS A 188 18.19 -4.43 -20.51
N ASP A 189 19.32 -4.87 -21.09
CA ASP A 189 20.19 -5.90 -20.52
C ASP A 189 21.17 -5.37 -19.47
N LYS A 190 21.29 -4.04 -19.33
CA LYS A 190 22.18 -3.42 -18.35
C LYS A 190 21.42 -3.03 -17.08
N PRO A 191 22.06 -3.13 -15.90
CA PRO A 191 21.52 -2.57 -14.67
C PRO A 191 21.16 -1.09 -14.82
N PHE A 192 20.07 -0.67 -14.18
CA PHE A 192 19.53 0.68 -14.32
C PHE A 192 20.55 1.78 -13.96
N PRO A 193 21.31 1.69 -12.85
CA PRO A 193 22.33 2.69 -12.49
C PRO A 193 23.42 2.82 -13.54
N ILE A 194 23.83 1.70 -14.14
CA ILE A 194 24.88 1.66 -15.17
C ILE A 194 24.36 2.34 -16.44
N ASN A 195 23.14 2.03 -16.86
CA ASN A 195 22.50 2.71 -17.99
C ASN A 195 22.44 4.22 -17.78
N LEU A 196 21.95 4.66 -16.62
CA LEU A 196 21.81 6.08 -16.30
C LEU A 196 23.16 6.80 -16.31
N ALA A 197 24.19 6.23 -15.68
CA ALA A 197 25.55 6.78 -15.68
C ALA A 197 26.15 6.81 -17.10
N CYS A 198 25.95 5.75 -17.90
CA CYS A 198 26.43 5.68 -19.28
C CYS A 198 25.77 6.72 -20.20
N VAL A 199 24.46 6.97 -20.05
CA VAL A 199 23.76 7.97 -20.86
C VAL A 199 24.18 9.39 -20.45
N LEU A 200 24.26 9.67 -19.15
CA LEU A 200 24.66 10.99 -18.64
C LEU A 200 26.16 11.26 -18.78
N GLY A 201 26.99 10.23 -18.91
CA GLY A 201 28.44 10.37 -19.01
C GLY A 201 29.10 10.88 -17.73
N ILE A 202 28.48 10.60 -16.58
CA ILE A 202 28.94 11.03 -15.26
C ILE A 202 29.01 9.83 -14.31
N GLN A 203 29.79 9.97 -13.26
CA GLN A 203 29.67 9.11 -12.09
C GLN A 203 28.50 9.61 -11.25
N LEU A 204 27.53 8.74 -10.99
CA LEU A 204 26.37 9.09 -10.18
C LEU A 204 26.74 9.06 -8.69
N PRO A 205 26.24 10.03 -7.91
CA PRO A 205 26.29 9.92 -6.45
C PRO A 205 25.66 8.61 -5.99
N GLN A 206 26.33 7.91 -5.09
CA GLN A 206 25.78 6.71 -4.48
C GLN A 206 24.62 7.05 -3.54
N ALA A 207 23.72 6.08 -3.35
CA ALA A 207 22.69 6.16 -2.33
C ALA A 207 23.32 6.53 -0.98
N GLN A 208 22.78 7.57 -0.34
CA GLN A 208 23.16 7.84 1.05
C GLN A 208 22.57 6.73 1.92
N PRO A 209 23.29 6.23 2.94
CA PRO A 209 22.66 5.40 3.95
C PRO A 209 21.45 6.17 4.44
N VAL A 210 20.29 5.52 4.48
CA VAL A 210 19.08 6.10 5.07
C VAL A 210 19.52 6.63 6.43
N GLN A 211 19.61 7.95 6.57
CA GLN A 211 19.62 8.56 7.87
C GLN A 211 18.24 8.18 8.41
N LYS A 212 18.19 7.08 9.16
CA LYS A 212 17.08 6.85 10.09
C LYS A 212 16.99 8.18 10.81
N ASN A 213 15.91 8.93 10.61
CA ASN A 213 15.66 10.11 11.40
C ASN A 213 15.88 9.66 12.85
N GLU A 214 16.90 10.21 13.52
CA GLU A 214 17.07 10.02 14.97
C GLU A 214 15.87 10.62 15.73
N GLU A 215 14.94 11.27 15.02
CA GLU A 215 13.63 11.73 15.46
C GLU A 215 12.49 10.70 15.24
N GLN A 216 12.79 9.43 14.97
CA GLN A 216 11.76 8.38 15.00
C GLN A 216 11.34 8.15 16.46
N ILE A 217 10.14 8.62 16.82
CA ILE A 217 9.63 8.57 18.19
C ILE A 217 9.34 7.12 18.57
N GLU A 218 10.16 6.55 19.45
CA GLU A 218 9.94 5.22 20.00
C GLU A 218 8.85 5.23 21.08
N CYS A 219 8.13 4.11 21.21
CA CYS A 219 7.18 3.93 22.30
C CYS A 219 7.92 4.00 23.66
N GLY A 220 7.46 4.89 24.55
CA GLY A 220 8.05 5.05 25.89
C GLY A 220 7.85 3.87 26.85
N ILE A 221 7.27 2.76 26.42
CA ILE A 221 7.04 1.54 27.22
C ILE A 221 7.86 0.37 26.67
N CYS A 222 7.68 0.03 25.38
CA CYS A 222 8.36 -1.11 24.77
C CYS A 222 9.68 -0.74 24.06
N TYR A 223 10.00 0.55 23.95
CA TYR A 223 11.18 1.08 23.25
C TYR A 223 11.27 0.63 21.78
N ALA A 224 10.15 0.21 21.19
CA ALA A 224 10.05 -0.14 19.78
C ALA A 224 9.32 0.96 19.01
N GLN A 225 9.69 1.12 17.74
CA GLN A 225 9.01 2.03 16.81
C GLN A 225 7.66 1.45 16.37
N ASN A 226 7.68 0.17 15.99
CA ASN A 226 6.53 -0.59 15.55
C ASN A 226 6.29 -1.75 16.51
N LEU A 227 5.02 -2.11 16.72
CA LEU A 227 4.68 -3.37 17.36
C LEU A 227 5.21 -4.55 16.53
N PRO A 228 5.58 -5.68 17.16
CA PRO A 228 5.97 -6.87 16.43
C PRO A 228 4.84 -7.31 15.49
N LEU A 229 5.24 -7.99 14.42
CA LEU A 229 4.30 -8.68 13.55
C LEU A 229 3.83 -9.93 14.28
N ASP A 230 2.67 -9.82 14.92
CA ASP A 230 2.02 -10.87 15.69
C ASP A 230 0.54 -10.93 15.32
N ASP A 231 0.03 -12.15 15.11
CA ASP A 231 -1.36 -12.42 14.75
C ASP A 231 -2.31 -12.11 15.93
N GLU A 232 -1.82 -12.21 17.18
CA GLU A 232 -2.59 -11.87 18.38
C GLU A 232 -2.89 -10.37 18.49
N LEU A 233 -2.08 -9.52 17.84
CA LEU A 233 -2.23 -8.06 17.85
C LEU A 233 -3.21 -7.54 16.76
N GLY A 234 -3.67 -8.42 15.86
CA GLY A 234 -4.65 -8.09 14.82
C GLY A 234 -4.30 -6.82 14.04
N THR A 235 -5.22 -5.84 14.00
CA THR A 235 -5.05 -4.57 13.26
C THR A 235 -3.97 -3.65 13.80
N LYS A 236 -3.41 -3.96 14.98
CA LYS A 236 -2.31 -3.20 15.60
C LYS A 236 -0.95 -3.89 15.41
N SER A 237 -0.93 -5.05 14.76
CA SER A 237 0.30 -5.73 14.34
C SER A 237 1.10 -4.81 13.41
N GLY A 238 2.37 -4.56 13.73
CA GLY A 238 3.22 -3.66 12.94
C GLY A 238 2.89 -2.16 13.04
N SER A 239 1.97 -1.73 13.92
CA SER A 239 1.58 -0.31 14.00
C SER A 239 2.66 0.56 14.66
N GLU A 240 2.83 1.78 14.14
CA GLU A 240 3.61 2.86 14.75
C GLU A 240 2.95 3.41 16.04
N THR A 241 3.66 4.26 16.79
CA THR A 241 3.09 4.93 17.97
C THR A 241 1.88 5.78 17.60
N ASP A 242 0.72 5.50 18.20
CA ASP A 242 -0.57 6.13 17.89
C ASP A 242 -1.12 6.98 19.05
N TYR A 243 -0.38 7.11 20.15
CA TYR A 243 -0.75 7.94 21.31
C TYR A 243 0.42 8.82 21.79
N LYS A 244 0.19 10.12 21.98
CA LYS A 244 1.18 11.08 22.50
C LYS A 244 0.75 11.59 23.87
N CYS A 245 1.69 11.68 24.82
CA CYS A 245 1.42 12.24 26.15
C CYS A 245 0.90 13.67 26.04
N GLU A 246 -0.20 13.96 26.72
CA GLU A 246 -0.86 15.28 26.72
C GLU A 246 -0.04 16.37 27.44
N ASN A 247 0.91 15.98 28.29
CA ASN A 247 1.79 16.93 28.95
C ASN A 247 2.83 17.46 27.94
N ALA A 248 2.74 18.76 27.63
CA ALA A 248 3.62 19.46 26.70
C ALA A 248 5.12 19.34 27.03
N ASN A 249 5.47 19.07 28.30
CA ASN A 249 6.86 18.90 28.74
C ASN A 249 7.37 17.44 28.64
N CYS A 250 6.50 16.46 28.33
CA CYS A 250 6.86 15.04 28.35
C CYS A 250 7.40 14.54 27.00
N ASN A 251 6.81 15.00 25.88
CA ASN A 251 7.18 14.64 24.50
C ASN A 251 7.29 13.14 24.18
N ARG A 252 6.76 12.25 25.04
CA ARG A 252 6.72 10.80 24.79
C ARG A 252 5.53 10.39 23.94
N ALA A 253 5.73 9.42 23.05
CA ALA A 253 4.66 8.69 22.36
C ALA A 253 4.65 7.21 22.77
N PHE A 254 3.53 6.53 22.51
CA PHE A 254 3.26 5.17 22.91
C PHE A 254 2.39 4.47 21.86
N HIS A 255 2.47 3.15 21.77
CA HIS A 255 1.39 2.35 21.18
C HIS A 255 0.23 2.29 22.18
N SER A 256 -0.99 2.44 21.69
CA SER A 256 -2.22 2.40 22.48
C SER A 256 -2.39 1.06 23.19
N ILE A 257 -1.89 -0.03 22.61
CA ILE A 257 -1.83 -1.35 23.25
C ILE A 257 -0.90 -1.31 24.45
N CYS A 258 0.36 -0.89 24.27
CA CYS A 258 1.34 -0.83 25.35
C CYS A 258 0.85 0.06 26.51
N LEU A 259 0.25 1.20 26.18
CA LEU A 259 -0.33 2.09 27.19
C LEU A 259 -1.54 1.46 27.88
N GLY A 260 -2.43 0.80 27.14
CA GLY A 260 -3.59 0.10 27.68
C GLY A 260 -3.23 -1.04 28.62
N ASP A 261 -2.22 -1.84 28.28
CA ASP A 261 -1.69 -2.92 29.11
C ASP A 261 -1.04 -2.37 30.39
N TRP A 262 -0.21 -1.34 30.24
CA TRP A 262 0.42 -0.68 31.37
C TRP A 262 -0.61 -0.08 32.33
N LEU A 263 -1.61 0.66 31.84
CA LEU A 263 -2.68 1.24 32.67
C LEU A 263 -3.52 0.17 33.37
N ARG A 264 -3.75 -0.98 32.74
CA ARG A 264 -4.44 -2.14 33.34
C ARG A 264 -3.62 -2.80 34.45
N SER A 265 -2.29 -2.71 34.40
CA SER A 265 -1.39 -3.25 35.43
C SER A 265 -1.36 -2.40 36.72
N ILE A 266 -1.79 -1.14 36.65
CA ILE A 266 -1.80 -0.22 37.79
C ILE A 266 -3.05 -0.45 38.64
N THR A 267 -2.86 -0.82 39.90
CA THR A 267 -3.93 -1.21 40.83
C THR A 267 -4.87 -0.07 41.23
N THR A 268 -4.49 1.18 40.98
CA THR A 268 -5.28 2.39 41.29
C THR A 268 -6.07 2.94 40.09
N THR A 269 -5.95 2.34 38.90
CA THR A 269 -6.64 2.81 37.70
C THR A 269 -8.14 2.52 37.80
N ARG A 270 -8.98 3.56 37.82
CA ARG A 270 -10.45 3.42 37.79
C ARG A 270 -10.90 2.97 36.40
N LYS A 271 -11.55 1.80 36.32
CA LYS A 271 -12.23 1.34 35.09
C LYS A 271 -13.60 2.01 35.01
N TYR A 272 -13.80 2.90 34.05
CA TYR A 272 -15.13 3.39 33.73
C TYR A 272 -15.78 2.39 32.78
N VAL A 273 -16.73 1.59 33.29
CA VAL A 273 -17.59 0.77 32.44
C VAL A 273 -18.65 1.71 31.88
N MET A 274 -18.54 2.06 30.60
CA MET A 274 -19.69 2.65 29.89
C MET A 274 -20.69 1.52 29.66
N LEU A 275 -21.71 1.48 30.51
CA LEU A 275 -22.93 0.71 30.26
C LEU A 275 -23.65 1.41 29.09
N PHE A 276 -23.59 0.81 27.92
CA PHE A 276 -24.52 1.07 26.82
C PHE A 276 -25.60 -0.02 26.83
#